data_AF-A0A7W4UTB9-F1
#
_entry.id   AF-A0A7W4UTB9-F1
#
_cell.length_a   1.000
_cell.length_b   1.000
_cell.length_c   1.000
_cell.angle_alpha   90.00
_cell.angle_beta   90.00
_cell.angle_gamma   90.00
#
_symmetry.space_group_name_H-M   'P 1'
#
loop_
_entity.id
_entity.type
_entity.pdbx_description
1 polymer ?
#
loop_
_entity_poly.entity_id
_entity_poly.type
_entity_poly.pdbx_seq_one_letter_code
_entity_poly.pdbx_strand_id
1 'polypeptide(L)'
;MNATHILHAADDPGAGQFLGVDWGSFVVVLLVALAATVVIVCFYALALRLLSLGAPLDGSDERSTAPAAAATFHRPPLATVAAVVCIAICVAAVLYGIWLVIPQFH
;
A
#
# COMPACT_ATOMS: atom_id res chain seq x y z
N MET A 1 37.69 3.14 42.41
CA MET A 1 36.66 2.93 41.37
C MET A 1 35.55 2.09 41.99
N ASN A 2 34.38 2.69 42.24
CA ASN A 2 33.27 2.03 42.96
C ASN A 2 32.42 1.19 42.00
N ALA A 3 31.94 0.03 42.47
CA ALA A 3 31.14 -0.94 41.71
C ALA A 3 29.88 -0.33 41.07
N THR A 4 29.36 0.76 41.62
CA THR A 4 28.22 1.50 41.08
C THR A 4 28.49 2.13 39.70
N HIS A 5 29.75 2.46 39.38
CA HIS A 5 30.11 3.03 38.08
C HIS A 5 30.16 1.98 36.96
N ILE A 6 30.33 0.70 37.30
CA ILE A 6 30.37 -0.42 36.36
C ILE A 6 28.94 -0.88 36.02
N LEU A 7 28.02 -0.79 36.99
CA LEU A 7 26.60 -1.05 36.77
C LEU A 7 25.94 0.00 35.85
N HIS A 8 26.36 1.27 35.90
CA HIS A 8 25.82 2.30 35.00
C HIS A 8 26.34 2.17 33.56
N ALA A 9 27.57 1.70 33.35
CA ALA A 9 28.10 1.41 32.02
C ALA A 9 27.52 0.11 31.41
N ALA A 10 26.97 -0.78 32.23
CA ALA A 10 26.29 -1.98 31.75
C ALA A 10 24.82 -1.71 31.36
N ASP A 11 24.23 -0.65 31.91
CA ASP A 11 22.90 -0.12 31.57
C ASP A 11 23.06 1.11 30.67
N ASP A 12 23.74 0.97 29.54
CA ASP A 12 23.86 2.04 28.54
C ASP A 12 22.58 2.07 27.68
N PRO A 13 21.61 2.99 27.90
CA PRO A 13 20.45 3.15 27.03
C PRO A 13 20.84 3.57 25.60
N GLY A 14 22.10 3.94 25.40
CA GLY A 14 22.67 4.43 24.14
C GLY A 14 23.15 3.35 23.16
N ALA A 15 22.90 2.06 23.40
CA ALA A 15 23.30 1.00 22.47
C ALA A 15 22.73 1.19 21.04
N GLY A 16 21.59 1.89 20.89
CA GLY A 16 21.03 2.30 19.60
C GLY A 16 21.50 3.68 19.08
N GLN A 17 22.19 4.46 19.92
CA GLN A 17 22.55 5.86 19.69
C GLN A 17 24.03 6.02 19.30
N PHE A 18 24.47 5.27 18.29
CA PHE A 18 25.84 5.39 17.78
C PHE A 18 26.01 6.74 17.04
N LEU A 19 26.99 7.55 17.45
CA LEU A 19 27.25 8.93 16.96
C LEU A 19 26.15 9.97 17.31
N GLY A 20 25.38 9.73 18.37
CA GLY A 20 24.27 10.63 18.74
C GLY A 20 23.03 10.47 17.85
N VAL A 21 23.10 9.57 16.86
CA VAL A 21 22.05 9.25 15.90
C VAL A 21 21.34 7.97 16.35
N ASP A 22 20.02 8.03 16.45
CA ASP A 22 19.21 6.84 16.73
C ASP A 22 19.02 6.02 15.46
N TRP A 23 19.85 5.00 15.27
CA TRP A 23 19.78 4.09 14.12
C TRP A 23 18.48 3.27 14.12
N GLY A 24 17.88 3.06 15.29
CA GLY A 24 16.60 2.37 15.45
C GLY A 24 15.47 3.07 14.71
N SER A 25 15.38 4.41 14.83
CA SER A 25 14.35 5.21 14.13
C SER A 25 14.34 5.00 12.61
N PHE A 26 15.51 4.95 11.97
CA PHE A 26 15.59 4.74 10.52
C PHE A 26 15.07 3.37 10.10
N VAL A 27 15.37 2.32 10.88
CA VAL A 27 14.86 0.97 10.61
C VAL A 27 13.34 0.94 10.78
N VAL A 28 12.80 1.60 11.79
CA VAL A 28 11.34 1.70 11.98
C VAL A 28 10.69 2.41 10.80
N VAL A 29 11.22 3.56 10.36
CA VAL A 29 10.70 4.30 9.19
C VAL A 29 10.76 3.44 7.93
N LEU A 30 11.88 2.73 7.70
CA LEU A 30 12.04 1.81 6.58
C LEU A 30 10.95 0.74 6.60
N LEU A 31 10.74 0.07 7.74
CA LEU A 31 9.75 -1.00 7.87
C LEU A 31 8.33 -0.48 7.69
N VAL A 32 7.99 0.67 8.28
CA VAL A 32 6.67 1.29 8.13
C VAL A 32 6.43 1.70 6.68
N ALA A 33 7.39 2.37 6.04
CA ALA A 33 7.28 2.80 4.66
C ALA A 33 7.15 1.60 3.70
N LEU A 34 7.95 0.56 3.92
CA LEU A 34 7.91 -0.67 3.12
C LEU A 34 6.59 -1.40 3.31
N ALA A 35 6.11 -1.58 4.54
CA ALA A 35 4.83 -2.21 4.83
C ALA A 35 3.66 -1.44 4.21
N ALA A 36 3.63 -0.11 4.38
CA ALA A 36 2.61 0.75 3.77
C ALA A 36 2.62 0.63 2.24
N THR A 37 3.81 0.64 1.64
CA THR A 37 3.98 0.47 0.18
C THR A 37 3.43 -0.87 -0.28
N VAL A 38 3.79 -1.97 0.39
CA VAL A 38 3.29 -3.32 0.05
C VAL A 38 1.77 -3.37 0.14
N VAL A 39 1.16 -2.81 1.19
CA VAL A 39 -0.31 -2.80 1.36
C VAL A 39 -0.98 -2.04 0.22
N ILE A 40 -0.50 -0.84 -0.11
CA ILE A 40 -1.04 0.00 -1.19
C ILE A 40 -0.92 -0.72 -2.55
N VAL A 41 0.24 -1.30 -2.84
CA VAL A 41 0.49 -2.02 -4.09
C VAL A 41 -0.39 -3.27 -4.20
N CYS A 42 -0.55 -4.04 -3.12
CA CYS A 42 -1.44 -5.20 -3.10
C CYS A 42 -2.89 -4.81 -3.37
N PHE A 43 -3.39 -3.75 -2.72
CA PHE A 43 -4.75 -3.25 -2.95
C PHE A 43 -4.92 -2.83 -4.41
N TYR A 44 -3.99 -2.04 -4.95
CA TYR A 44 -4.00 -1.61 -6.35
C TYR A 44 -4.00 -2.79 -7.32
N ALA A 45 -3.12 -3.78 -7.13
CA ALA A 45 -3.08 -4.98 -7.95
C ALA A 45 -4.38 -5.79 -7.86
N LEU A 46 -5.02 -5.83 -6.68
CA LEU A 46 -6.30 -6.49 -6.47
C LEU A 46 -7.43 -5.78 -7.23
N ALA A 47 -7.46 -4.44 -7.22
CA ALA A 47 -8.38 -3.64 -8.04
C ALA A 47 -8.23 -3.94 -9.52
N LEU A 48 -7.00 -3.93 -10.04
CA LEU A 48 -6.71 -4.28 -11.44
C LEU A 48 -7.14 -5.71 -11.77
N ARG A 49 -6.96 -6.66 -10.85
CA ARG A 49 -7.36 -8.05 -11.03
C ARG A 49 -8.88 -8.24 -11.05
N LEU A 50 -9.62 -7.53 -10.20
CA LEU A 50 -11.09 -7.51 -10.26
C LEU A 50 -11.58 -6.86 -11.56
N LEU A 51 -10.87 -5.85 -12.06
CA LEU A 51 -11.19 -5.15 -13.30
C LEU A 51 -10.94 -6.02 -14.54
N SER A 52 -9.89 -6.85 -14.52
CA SER A 52 -9.52 -7.75 -15.61
C SER A 52 -10.39 -9.00 -15.68
N LEU A 53 -10.87 -9.51 -14.55
CA LEU A 53 -11.84 -10.63 -14.50
C LEU A 53 -13.16 -10.32 -15.20
N GLY A 54 -13.50 -9.05 -15.38
CA GLY A 54 -14.70 -8.60 -16.10
C GLY A 54 -14.46 -8.17 -17.55
N ALA A 55 -13.25 -8.34 -18.11
CA ALA A 55 -12.95 -8.03 -19.50
C ALA A 55 -13.35 -9.21 -20.42
N PRO A 56 -14.11 -9.00 -21.51
CA PRO A 56 -14.43 -10.07 -22.44
C PRO A 56 -13.16 -10.56 -23.14
N LEU A 57 -13.11 -11.88 -23.37
CA LEU A 57 -12.09 -12.52 -24.19
C LEU A 57 -12.45 -12.27 -25.65
N ASP A 58 -11.87 -11.24 -26.29
CA ASP A 58 -11.98 -11.14 -27.74
C ASP A 58 -11.05 -12.15 -28.39
N GLY A 59 -11.61 -13.11 -29.14
CA GLY A 59 -10.85 -13.77 -30.21
C GLY A 59 -11.02 -15.25 -30.52
N SER A 60 -12.14 -15.94 -30.24
CA SER A 60 -12.41 -17.24 -30.91
C SER A 60 -13.89 -17.63 -30.99
N ASP A 61 -14.71 -16.80 -31.62
CA ASP A 61 -16.00 -17.23 -32.18
C ASP A 61 -16.02 -16.94 -33.67
N GLU A 62 -15.29 -17.73 -34.46
CA GLU A 62 -15.35 -17.75 -35.93
C GLU A 62 -16.69 -18.33 -36.46
N ARG A 63 -17.78 -18.21 -35.67
CA ARG A 63 -19.14 -18.66 -36.02
C ARG A 63 -20.27 -17.74 -35.50
N SER A 64 -19.99 -16.54 -35.00
CA SER A 64 -21.06 -15.60 -34.59
C SER A 64 -21.38 -14.58 -35.68
N THR A 65 -22.21 -14.97 -36.64
CA THR A 65 -22.94 -14.02 -37.52
C THR A 65 -24.12 -13.42 -36.76
N ALA A 66 -23.85 -12.67 -35.68
CA ALA A 66 -24.85 -11.88 -34.98
C ALA A 66 -24.37 -10.42 -34.89
N PRO A 67 -25.23 -9.43 -35.15
CA PRO A 67 -24.82 -8.04 -35.22
C PRO A 67 -24.25 -7.57 -33.89
N ALA A 68 -23.15 -6.83 -33.95
CA ALA A 68 -22.35 -6.28 -32.83
C ALA A 68 -23.12 -5.41 -31.81
N ALA A 69 -24.45 -5.33 -31.92
CA ALA A 69 -25.33 -4.55 -31.05
C ALA A 69 -25.85 -5.33 -29.81
N ALA A 70 -25.49 -6.60 -29.63
CA ALA A 70 -26.05 -7.46 -28.58
C ALA A 70 -25.06 -7.83 -27.45
N ALA A 71 -23.83 -7.34 -27.46
CA ALA A 71 -22.94 -7.47 -26.30
C ALA A 71 -23.27 -6.36 -25.31
N THR A 72 -24.41 -6.47 -24.63
CA THR A 72 -24.68 -5.69 -23.42
C THR A 72 -23.67 -6.14 -22.37
N PHE A 73 -22.50 -5.52 -22.42
CA PHE A 73 -21.31 -5.70 -21.60
C PHE A 73 -21.70 -5.63 -20.12
N HIS A 74 -22.18 -6.74 -19.57
CA HIS A 74 -22.50 -6.86 -18.15
C HIS A 74 -21.20 -7.08 -17.40
N ARG A 75 -20.37 -6.03 -17.34
CA ARG A 75 -19.35 -5.94 -16.32
C ARG A 75 -20.09 -6.03 -14.99
N PRO A 76 -19.86 -7.05 -14.14
CA PRO A 76 -20.64 -7.20 -12.92
C PRO A 76 -20.52 -5.90 -12.10
N PRO A 77 -21.64 -5.23 -11.75
CA PRO A 77 -21.60 -3.93 -11.10
C PRO A 77 -20.85 -4.01 -9.76
N LEU A 78 -20.92 -5.19 -9.13
CA LEU A 78 -20.21 -5.51 -7.89
C LEU A 78 -18.68 -5.49 -8.04
N ALA A 79 -18.13 -5.94 -9.18
CA ALA A 79 -16.68 -5.86 -9.43
C ALA A 79 -16.23 -4.40 -9.65
N THR A 80 -17.08 -3.59 -10.29
CA THR A 80 -16.79 -2.17 -10.52
C THR A 80 -16.82 -1.40 -9.19
N VAL A 81 -17.83 -1.64 -8.35
CA VAL A 81 -17.92 -1.01 -7.02
C VAL A 81 -16.72 -1.42 -6.16
N ALA A 82 -16.35 -2.69 -6.13
CA ALA A 82 -15.19 -3.16 -5.36
C ALA A 82 -13.88 -2.51 -5.85
N ALA A 83 -13.67 -2.41 -7.16
CA ALA A 83 -12.51 -1.73 -7.72
C ALA A 83 -12.48 -0.23 -7.36
N VAL A 84 -13.61 0.46 -7.45
CA VAL A 84 -13.73 1.88 -7.08
C VAL A 84 -13.45 2.11 -5.60
N VAL A 85 -14.01 1.28 -4.71
CA VAL A 85 -13.74 1.34 -3.27
C VAL A 85 -12.25 1.11 -3.00
N CYS A 86 -11.64 0.14 -3.68
CA CYS A 86 -10.24 -0.18 -3.54
C CYS A 86 -9.33 0.98 -3.96
N ILE A 87 -9.62 1.61 -5.11
CA ILE A 87 -8.91 2.80 -5.58
C ILE A 87 -9.12 3.98 -4.61
N ALA A 88 -10.35 4.22 -4.15
CA ALA A 88 -10.65 5.31 -3.24
C ALA A 88 -9.85 5.20 -1.93
N ILE A 89 -9.73 3.99 -1.38
CA ILE A 89 -8.91 3.73 -0.18
C ILE A 89 -7.42 4.02 -0.45
N CYS A 90 -6.87 3.61 -1.60
CA CYS A 90 -5.49 3.95 -1.98
C CYS A 90 -5.26 5.46 -2.08
N VAL A 91 -6.16 6.16 -2.78
CA VAL A 91 -6.07 7.63 -2.92
C VAL A 91 -6.16 8.31 -1.55
N ALA A 92 -7.08 7.87 -0.69
CA ALA A 92 -7.23 8.40 0.66
C ALA A 92 -5.96 8.19 1.50
N ALA A 93 -5.35 7.00 1.43
CA ALA A 93 -4.10 6.71 2.13
C ALA A 93 -2.94 7.61 1.66
N VAL A 94 -2.81 7.83 0.35
CA VAL A 94 -1.79 8.72 -0.22
C VAL A 94 -2.02 10.17 0.20
N LEU A 95 -3.26 10.67 0.09
CA LEU A 95 -3.60 12.03 0.51
C LEU A 95 -3.35 12.25 2.00
N TYR A 96 -3.68 11.27 2.83
CA TYR A 96 -3.40 11.31 4.26
C TYR A 96 -1.90 11.31 4.57
N GLY A 97 -1.11 10.51 3.85
CA GLY A 97 0.35 10.54 3.94
C GLY A 97 0.93 11.92 3.58
N ILE A 98 0.44 12.54 2.50
CA ILE A 98 0.85 13.89 2.09
C ILE A 98 0.49 14.93 3.16
N TRP A 99 -0.70 14.83 3.75
CA TRP A 99 -1.16 15.71 4.83
C TRP A 99 -0.25 15.64 6.07
N LEU A 100 0.20 14.43 6.45
CA LEU A 100 1.12 14.23 7.57
C LEU A 100 2.56 14.72 7.27
N VAL A 101 3.02 14.62 6.02
CA VAL A 101 4.38 15.06 5.66
C VAL A 101 4.50 16.59 5.60
N ILE A 102 3.43 17.28 5.22
CA ILE A 102 3.44 18.75 5.07
C ILE A 102 2.98 19.40 6.39
N PRO A 103 3.89 20.02 7.17
CA PRO A 103 3.57 20.60 8.48
C PRO A 103 2.69 21.85 8.44
N GLN A 104 2.29 22.32 7.26
CA GLN A 104 1.36 23.44 7.09
C GLN A 104 -0.10 22.98 6.99
N PHE A 105 -0.34 21.67 6.79
CA PHE A 105 -1.68 21.12 6.64
C PHE A 105 -2.23 20.49 7.93
N HIS A 106 -1.37 20.20 8.91
CA HIS A 106 -1.73 19.67 10.22
C HIS A 106 -1.32 20.58 11.39
#